data_AF-A0A6C0CIX6-F1
#
_entry.id   AF-A0A6C0CIX6-F1
#
_cell.length_a   1.000
_cell.length_b   1.000
_cell.length_c   1.000
_cell.angle_alpha   90.00
_cell.angle_beta   90.00
_cell.angle_gamma   90.00
#
_symmetry.space_group_name_H-M   'P 1'
#
loop_
_entity.id
_entity.type
_entity.pdbx_description
1 polymer ?
#
loop_
_entity_poly.entity_id
_entity_poly.type
_entity_poly.pdbx_seq_one_letter_code
_entity_poly.pdbx_strand_id
1 'polypeptide(L)'
;MQLFFVDYDPTKAAQALSDVHVRKMPTEAAQLLSTAYRVMVPDTELAICKSYNPGGRIVKWLLQSSANFLWLLQHGQALCDEFEYRFEKKHASQKYIALLDISDLDFPSNEFSEPPLVMDQYLNLIVPSKRIKSQSLEDRKTITL
;
A
#
# COMPACT_ATOMS: atom_id res chain seq x y z
N MET A 1 -8.10 -2.67 -8.51
CA MET A 1 -7.40 -1.78 -7.59
C MET A 1 -6.06 -2.35 -7.23
N GLN A 2 -5.05 -1.50 -7.06
CA GLN A 2 -3.67 -1.89 -6.80
C GLN A 2 -3.22 -1.42 -5.41
N LEU A 3 -2.30 -2.18 -4.81
CA LEU A 3 -1.61 -1.82 -3.58
C LEU A 3 -0.10 -1.82 -3.84
N PHE A 4 0.57 -0.71 -3.57
CA PHE A 4 2.03 -0.63 -3.59
C PHE A 4 2.54 -0.81 -2.17
N PHE A 5 2.93 -2.04 -1.83
CA PHE A 5 3.56 -2.35 -0.56
C PHE A 5 5.06 -2.11 -0.65
N VAL A 6 5.55 -1.06 0.00
CA VAL A 6 6.96 -0.62 -0.09
C VAL A 6 7.65 -0.50 1.28
N ASP A 7 6.89 -0.55 2.37
CA ASP A 7 7.39 -0.57 3.75
C ASP A 7 6.34 -1.23 4.66
N TYR A 8 6.76 -1.82 5.78
CA TYR A 8 5.86 -2.36 6.80
C TYR A 8 5.24 -1.27 7.67
N ASP A 9 5.92 -0.13 7.82
CA ASP A 9 5.37 1.06 8.44
C ASP A 9 4.46 1.77 7.42
N PRO A 10 3.13 1.84 7.66
CA PRO A 10 2.19 2.38 6.69
C PRO A 10 2.43 3.86 6.37
N THR A 11 3.00 4.63 7.30
CA THR A 11 3.33 6.04 7.11
C THR A 11 4.58 6.19 6.25
N LYS A 12 5.64 5.44 6.54
CA LYS A 12 6.84 5.42 5.68
C LYS A 12 6.50 4.92 4.27
N ALA A 13 5.63 3.92 4.17
CA ALA A 13 5.16 3.41 2.89
C ALA A 13 4.50 4.52 2.06
N ALA A 14 3.66 5.37 2.67
CA ALA A 14 3.02 6.49 1.98
C ALA A 14 4.04 7.54 1.52
N GLN A 15 4.97 7.92 2.41
CA GLN A 15 6.03 8.89 2.13
C GLN A 15 6.98 8.45 1.01
N ALA A 16 7.27 7.14 0.91
CA ALA A 16 8.17 6.59 -0.10
C ALA A 16 7.58 6.60 -1.53
N LEU A 17 6.28 6.84 -1.70
CA LEU A 17 5.66 6.89 -3.01
C LEU A 17 5.98 8.18 -3.77
N SER A 18 6.07 8.09 -5.11
CA SER A 18 6.18 9.27 -5.97
C SER A 18 4.85 10.03 -6.05
N ASP A 19 4.89 11.29 -6.45
CA ASP A 19 3.71 12.16 -6.55
C ASP A 19 2.58 11.58 -7.42
N VAL A 20 2.95 10.89 -8.51
CA VAL A 20 1.98 10.23 -9.39
C VAL A 20 1.20 9.15 -8.63
N HIS A 21 1.87 8.40 -7.76
CA HIS A 21 1.24 7.39 -6.94
C HIS A 21 0.45 8.02 -5.80
N VAL A 22 1.00 9.00 -5.07
CA VAL A 22 0.30 9.69 -3.97
C VAL A 22 -1.02 10.32 -4.44
N ARG A 23 -1.10 10.81 -5.69
CA ARG A 23 -2.38 11.32 -6.25
C ARG A 23 -3.45 10.24 -6.45
N LYS A 24 -3.05 9.00 -6.75
CA LYS A 24 -4.00 7.93 -7.12
C LYS A 24 -4.31 6.98 -5.97
N MET A 25 -3.31 6.71 -5.14
CA MET A 25 -3.36 5.66 -4.11
C MET A 25 -4.41 5.87 -3.01
N PRO A 26 -4.73 7.09 -2.56
CA PRO A 26 -5.85 7.28 -1.63
C PRO A 26 -7.20 6.77 -2.17
N THR A 27 -7.45 6.92 -3.48
CA THR A 27 -8.68 6.40 -4.11
C THR A 27 -8.69 4.89 -4.17
N GLU A 28 -7.56 4.29 -4.55
CA GLU A 28 -7.39 2.84 -4.63
C GLU A 28 -7.56 2.19 -3.25
N ALA A 29 -6.93 2.76 -2.22
CA ALA A 29 -7.06 2.31 -0.82
C ALA A 29 -8.51 2.41 -0.34
N ALA A 30 -9.17 3.55 -0.55
CA ALA A 30 -10.56 3.72 -0.16
C ALA A 30 -11.50 2.72 -0.85
N GLN A 31 -11.30 2.44 -2.14
CA GLN A 31 -12.11 1.46 -2.88
C GLN A 31 -11.87 0.03 -2.41
N LEU A 32 -10.61 -0.34 -2.13
CA LEU A 32 -10.26 -1.66 -1.58
C LEU A 32 -10.89 -1.86 -0.20
N LEU A 33 -10.69 -0.91 0.71
CA LEU A 33 -11.24 -0.94 2.06
C LEU A 33 -12.77 -0.95 2.05
N SER A 34 -13.41 -0.09 1.24
CA SER A 34 -14.88 -0.04 1.11
C SER A 34 -15.44 -1.36 0.55
N THR A 35 -14.73 -1.98 -0.39
CA THR A 35 -15.14 -3.28 -0.94
C THR A 35 -15.02 -4.38 0.12
N ALA A 36 -13.90 -4.45 0.85
CA ALA A 36 -13.72 -5.41 1.93
C ALA A 36 -14.76 -5.21 3.05
N TYR A 37 -14.99 -3.96 3.46
CA TYR A 37 -15.99 -3.63 4.48
C TYR A 37 -17.39 -4.11 4.09
N ARG A 38 -17.83 -3.89 2.85
CA ARG A 38 -19.14 -4.40 2.38
C ARG A 38 -19.23 -5.91 2.29
N VAL A 39 -18.11 -6.62 2.17
CA VAL A 39 -18.12 -8.08 2.24
C VAL A 39 -18.36 -8.54 3.67
N MET A 40 -17.77 -7.86 4.66
CA MET A 40 -17.94 -8.18 6.08
C MET A 40 -19.27 -7.67 6.65
N VAL A 41 -19.76 -6.54 6.15
CA VAL A 41 -20.99 -5.88 6.58
C VAL A 41 -21.85 -5.54 5.35
N PRO A 42 -22.60 -6.52 4.80
CA PRO A 42 -23.36 -6.35 3.56
C PRO A 42 -24.38 -5.20 3.59
N ASP A 43 -25.07 -5.02 4.73
CA ASP A 43 -26.13 -4.03 4.93
C ASP A 43 -25.61 -2.73 5.58
N THR A 44 -24.34 -2.37 5.33
CA THR A 44 -23.77 -1.13 5.87
C THR A 44 -24.42 0.12 5.26
N GLU A 45 -24.95 0.98 6.12
CA GLU A 45 -25.45 2.32 5.77
C GLU A 45 -24.33 3.38 5.68
N LEU A 46 -23.08 2.98 5.93
CA LEU A 46 -21.96 3.90 5.83
C LEU A 46 -21.82 4.42 4.40
N ALA A 47 -21.66 5.75 4.27
CA ALA A 47 -21.45 6.43 3.00
C ALA A 47 -20.01 6.23 2.48
N ILE A 48 -19.63 4.98 2.20
CA ILE A 48 -18.29 4.55 1.74
C ILE A 48 -18.16 4.59 0.22
N CYS A 49 -16.92 4.45 -0.27
CA CYS A 49 -16.62 4.54 -1.70
C CYS A 49 -17.34 3.45 -2.52
N LYS A 50 -17.47 3.67 -3.84
CA LYS A 50 -18.03 2.69 -4.76
C LYS A 50 -17.25 1.39 -4.71
N SER A 51 -17.95 0.28 -4.47
CA SER A 51 -17.38 -1.07 -4.50
C SER A 51 -16.80 -1.40 -5.86
N TYR A 52 -15.78 -2.23 -5.87
CA TYR A 52 -15.19 -2.74 -7.10
C TYR A 52 -15.36 -4.25 -7.24
N ASN A 53 -14.28 -5.02 -7.12
CA ASN A 53 -14.27 -6.47 -7.30
C ASN A 53 -14.00 -7.17 -5.96
N PRO A 54 -15.05 -7.70 -5.29
CA PRO A 54 -14.90 -8.44 -4.03
C PRO A 54 -13.97 -9.65 -4.12
N GLY A 55 -13.85 -10.26 -5.30
CA GLY A 55 -12.98 -11.42 -5.54
C GLY A 55 -11.51 -11.07 -5.81
N GLY A 56 -11.14 -9.79 -5.79
CA GLY A 56 -9.77 -9.34 -6.05
C GLY A 56 -8.77 -9.86 -5.01
N ARG A 57 -7.53 -10.15 -5.44
CA ARG A 57 -6.49 -10.73 -4.57
C ARG A 57 -6.23 -9.89 -3.31
N ILE A 58 -6.17 -8.56 -3.46
CA ILE A 58 -5.99 -7.65 -2.32
C ILE A 58 -7.20 -7.65 -1.39
N VAL A 59 -8.43 -7.68 -1.93
CA VAL A 59 -9.63 -7.76 -1.07
C VAL A 59 -9.62 -9.05 -0.27
N LYS A 60 -9.29 -10.19 -0.90
CA LYS A 60 -9.12 -11.47 -0.19
C LYS A 60 -8.05 -11.37 0.90
N TRP A 61 -6.92 -10.72 0.60
CA TRP A 61 -5.85 -10.49 1.59
C TRP A 61 -6.31 -9.63 2.78
N LEU A 62 -7.10 -8.58 2.53
CA LEU A 62 -7.69 -7.75 3.59
C LEU A 62 -8.65 -8.55 4.48
N LEU A 63 -9.45 -9.43 3.89
CA LEU A 63 -10.44 -10.24 4.62
C LEU A 63 -9.82 -11.40 5.42
N GLN A 64 -8.54 -11.71 5.21
CA GLN A 64 -7.86 -12.80 5.92
C GLN A 64 -7.46 -12.45 7.34
N SER A 65 -7.21 -11.17 7.64
CA SER A 65 -6.69 -10.75 8.93
C SER A 65 -7.00 -9.30 9.26
N SER A 66 -7.29 -9.04 10.54
CA SER A 66 -7.49 -7.68 11.05
C SER A 66 -6.22 -6.83 10.90
N ALA A 67 -5.02 -7.43 11.05
CA ALA A 67 -3.76 -6.72 10.86
C ALA A 67 -3.55 -6.25 9.41
N ASN A 68 -3.96 -7.04 8.43
CA ASN A 68 -3.89 -6.67 7.01
C ASN A 68 -4.83 -5.50 6.71
N PHE A 69 -6.06 -5.57 7.21
CA PHE A 69 -7.05 -4.51 7.07
C PHE A 69 -6.58 -3.22 7.74
N LEU A 70 -6.11 -3.32 8.99
CA LEU A 70 -5.63 -2.19 9.78
C LEU A 70 -4.43 -1.52 9.11
N TRP A 71 -3.48 -2.30 8.60
CA TRP A 71 -2.34 -1.76 7.87
C TRP A 71 -2.79 -0.92 6.68
N LEU A 72 -3.74 -1.41 5.85
CA LEU A 72 -4.23 -0.63 4.71
C LEU A 72 -5.05 0.58 5.13
N LEU A 73 -5.80 0.48 6.23
CA LEU A 73 -6.56 1.60 6.79
C LEU A 73 -5.60 2.72 7.23
N GLN A 74 -4.57 2.39 7.99
CA GLN A 74 -3.52 3.31 8.42
C GLN A 74 -2.74 3.88 7.23
N HIS A 75 -2.39 3.03 6.25
CA HIS A 75 -1.70 3.47 5.05
C HIS A 75 -2.60 4.40 4.22
N GLY A 76 -3.89 4.13 4.11
CA GLY A 76 -4.87 4.99 3.45
C GLY A 76 -4.99 6.37 4.09
N GLN A 77 -4.95 6.43 5.43
CA GLN A 77 -4.90 7.68 6.19
C GLN A 77 -3.60 8.43 5.89
N ALA A 78 -2.46 7.76 6.02
CA ALA A 78 -1.15 8.34 5.75
C ALA A 78 -1.00 8.83 4.29
N LEU A 79 -1.60 8.14 3.32
CA LEU A 79 -1.64 8.57 1.92
C LEU A 79 -2.44 9.87 1.73
N CYS A 80 -3.52 10.05 2.50
CA CYS A 80 -4.30 11.28 2.48
C CYS A 80 -3.51 12.44 3.12
N ASP A 81 -2.82 12.18 4.23
CA ASP A 81 -1.98 13.16 4.90
C ASP A 81 -0.78 13.57 4.02
N GLU A 82 -0.13 12.60 3.37
CA GLU A 82 0.96 12.85 2.42
C GLU A 82 0.48 13.62 1.19
N PHE A 83 -0.73 13.32 0.68
CA PHE A 83 -1.34 14.09 -0.39
C PHE A 83 -1.60 15.54 0.02
N GLU A 84 -2.16 15.75 1.21
CA GLU A 84 -2.44 17.09 1.75
C GLU A 84 -1.15 17.88 1.94
N TYR A 85 -0.11 17.24 2.47
CA TYR A 85 1.23 17.82 2.61
C TYR A 85 1.83 18.25 1.26
N ARG A 86 1.80 17.39 0.23
CA ARG A 86 2.45 17.67 -1.07
C ARG A 86 1.69 18.65 -1.96
N PHE A 87 0.35 18.67 -1.87
CA PHE A 87 -0.49 19.39 -2.82
C PHE A 87 -1.37 20.47 -2.19
N GLU A 88 -1.25 20.68 -0.87
CA GLU A 88 -1.97 21.70 -0.09
C GLU A 88 -3.51 21.61 -0.26
N LYS A 89 -4.01 20.39 -0.44
CA LYS A 89 -5.43 20.10 -0.69
C LYS A 89 -5.83 18.80 0.00
N LYS A 90 -7.07 18.75 0.51
CA LYS A 90 -7.63 17.50 1.02
C LYS A 90 -8.00 16.55 -0.11
N HIS A 91 -7.61 15.28 0.03
CA HIS A 91 -8.00 14.24 -0.91
C HIS A 91 -9.48 13.85 -0.67
N ALA A 92 -10.28 13.78 -1.74
CA ALA A 92 -11.72 13.50 -1.63
C ALA A 92 -12.05 12.16 -0.94
N SER A 93 -11.14 11.19 -1.02
CA SER A 93 -11.27 9.87 -0.39
C SER A 93 -11.02 9.85 1.12
N GLN A 94 -10.43 10.90 1.70
CA GLN A 94 -10.15 10.98 3.14
C GLN A 94 -11.43 10.77 3.97
N LYS A 95 -12.56 11.34 3.52
CA LYS A 95 -13.86 11.18 4.17
C LYS A 95 -14.36 9.72 4.21
N TYR A 96 -14.03 8.91 3.20
CA TYR A 96 -14.45 7.51 3.16
C TYR A 96 -13.60 6.66 4.10
N ILE A 97 -12.29 6.91 4.10
CA ILE A 97 -11.32 6.22 4.95
C ILE A 97 -11.61 6.52 6.43
N ALA A 98 -11.94 7.77 6.77
CA ALA A 98 -12.27 8.18 8.13
C ALA A 98 -13.58 7.59 8.70
N LEU A 99 -14.47 7.05 7.85
CA LEU A 99 -15.71 6.41 8.28
C LEU A 99 -15.53 4.94 8.66
N LEU A 100 -14.41 4.33 8.29
CA LEU A 100 -14.20 2.90 8.49
C LEU A 100 -13.63 2.64 9.87
N ASP A 101 -14.28 1.75 10.60
CA ASP A 101 -13.82 1.22 11.87
C ASP A 101 -13.65 -0.31 11.76
N ILE A 102 -12.66 -0.84 12.48
CA ILE A 102 -12.34 -2.25 12.54
C ILE A 102 -12.87 -2.92 13.81
N SER A 103 -13.28 -2.15 14.83
CA SER A 103 -13.69 -2.65 16.16
C SER A 103 -14.70 -3.78 16.12
N ASP A 104 -15.72 -3.64 15.25
CA ASP A 104 -16.86 -4.56 15.17
C ASP A 104 -16.74 -5.56 14.01
N LEU A 105 -15.56 -5.67 13.39
CA LEU A 105 -15.31 -6.55 12.27
C LEU A 105 -14.70 -7.87 12.74
N ASP A 106 -15.32 -8.98 12.34
CA ASP A 106 -14.83 -10.33 12.64
C ASP A 106 -13.86 -10.82 11.56
N PHE A 107 -12.64 -11.15 11.95
CA PHE A 107 -11.58 -11.62 11.05
C PHE A 107 -11.11 -13.02 11.43
N PRO A 108 -10.73 -13.87 10.44
CA PRO A 108 -10.20 -15.21 10.70
C PRO A 108 -8.86 -15.22 11.46
N SER A 109 -8.10 -14.12 11.41
CA SER A 109 -6.79 -13.98 12.04
C SER A 109 -6.55 -12.53 12.47
N ASN A 110 -5.60 -12.34 13.37
CA ASN A 110 -5.06 -11.04 13.77
C ASN A 110 -3.58 -10.86 13.38
N GLU A 111 -3.00 -11.82 12.66
CA GLU A 111 -1.60 -11.80 12.24
C GLU A 111 -1.45 -11.15 10.87
N PHE A 112 -0.44 -10.29 10.70
CA PHE A 112 -0.14 -9.71 9.40
C PHE A 112 0.41 -10.78 8.44
N SER A 113 -0.02 -10.75 7.19
CA SER A 113 0.53 -11.58 6.12
C SER A 113 0.99 -10.72 4.95
N GLU A 114 1.95 -11.19 4.17
CA GLU A 114 2.46 -10.44 3.01
C GLU A 114 1.36 -10.22 1.96
N PRO A 115 1.17 -8.99 1.45
CA PRO A 115 0.19 -8.73 0.42
C PRO A 115 0.58 -9.42 -0.90
N PRO A 116 -0.39 -9.84 -1.72
CA PRO A 116 -0.11 -10.50 -2.98
C PRO A 116 0.63 -9.55 -3.92
N LEU A 117 1.72 -10.05 -4.51
CA LEU A 117 2.55 -9.29 -5.46
C LEU A 117 1.70 -8.79 -6.64
N VAL A 118 1.89 -7.52 -6.99
CA VAL A 118 1.13 -6.85 -8.07
C VAL A 118 1.73 -7.14 -9.46
N MET A 119 2.98 -7.62 -9.54
CA MET A 119 3.63 -7.95 -10.83
C MET A 119 4.43 -9.26 -10.79
N ASP A 120 3.85 -10.34 -11.33
CA ASP A 120 4.57 -11.59 -11.63
C ASP A 120 5.69 -11.39 -12.68
N GLN A 121 5.55 -10.38 -13.57
CA GLN A 121 6.39 -10.26 -14.75
C GLN A 121 7.76 -9.57 -14.52
N TYR A 122 7.98 -8.91 -13.39
CA TYR A 122 9.27 -8.28 -13.08
C TYR A 122 10.23 -9.15 -12.27
N LEU A 123 9.77 -10.25 -11.67
CA LEU A 123 10.68 -11.19 -10.98
C LEU A 123 11.72 -11.78 -11.94
N ASN A 124 11.36 -11.97 -13.21
CA ASN A 124 12.26 -12.50 -14.23
C ASN A 124 13.20 -11.44 -14.85
N LEU A 125 13.04 -10.16 -14.50
CA LEU A 125 13.88 -9.05 -14.97
C LEU A 125 14.83 -8.51 -13.89
N ILE A 126 14.73 -9.00 -12.65
CA ILE A 126 15.80 -8.82 -11.66
C ILE A 126 16.95 -9.74 -12.07
N VAL A 127 17.76 -9.26 -13.00
CA VAL A 127 19.10 -9.80 -13.24
C VAL A 127 19.83 -9.68 -11.90
N PRO A 128 20.47 -10.74 -11.39
CA PRO A 128 21.24 -10.64 -10.14
C PRO A 128 22.25 -9.52 -10.32
N SER A 129 22.18 -8.49 -9.47
CA SER A 129 23.27 -7.53 -9.31
C SER A 129 24.53 -8.35 -9.10
N LYS A 130 25.41 -8.40 -10.12
CA LYS A 130 26.75 -8.94 -9.95
C LYS A 130 27.38 -8.07 -8.88
N ARG A 131 27.52 -8.65 -7.69
CA ARG A 131 28.30 -8.10 -6.56
C ARG A 131 29.58 -7.51 -7.13
N ILE A 132 29.67 -6.18 -7.20
CA ILE A 132 30.93 -5.52 -7.53
C ILE A 132 31.88 -5.96 -6.43
N LYS A 133 32.84 -6.81 -6.76
CA LYS A 133 33.94 -7.10 -5.85
C LYS A 133 34.61 -5.76 -5.59
N SER A 134 34.63 -5.32 -4.34
CA SER A 134 35.44 -4.19 -3.89
C SER A 134 36.88 -4.44 -4.34
N GLN A 135 37.32 -3.79 -5.41
CA GLN A 135 38.74 -3.65 -5.68
C GLN A 135 39.30 -2.71 -4.62
N SER A 136 40.35 -3.17 -3.94
CA SER A 136 41.11 -2.41 -2.95
C SER A 136 41.70 -1.16 -3.60
N LEU A 137 41.82 -0.10 -2.80
CA LEU A 137 42.27 1.24 -3.17
C LEU A 137 43.78 1.34 -3.55
N GLU A 138 44.45 0.28 -3.97
CA GLU A 138 45.92 0.29 -4.13
C GLU A 138 46.45 0.56 -5.54
N ASP A 139 45.63 0.53 -6.60
CA ASP A 139 46.13 0.68 -7.98
C ASP A 139 46.13 2.12 -8.54
N ARG A 140 46.12 3.15 -7.69
CA ARG A 140 46.40 4.54 -8.12
C ARG A 140 47.89 4.88 -8.02
N LYS A 141 48.72 4.19 -8.81
CA LYS A 141 50.03 4.73 -9.21
C LYS A 141 50.33 4.36 -10.66
N THR A 142 50.76 5.39 -11.40
CA THR A 142 51.37 5.36 -12.74
C THR A 142 50.41 5.55 -13.91
N ILE A 143 50.09 6.81 -14.20
CA ILE A 143 50.35 7.37 -15.54
C ILE A 143 50.91 8.78 -15.31
N THR A 144 52.21 8.92 -15.51
CA THR A 144 52.93 10.19 -15.60
C THR A 144 53.20 10.44 -17.09
N LEU A 145 52.96 11.70 -17.49
CA LEU A 145 53.21 12.37 -18.78
C LEU A 145 52.29 12.00 -19.95
#